data_AF-B2JBQ1-F1
#
_entry.id   AF-B2JBQ1-F1
#
_cell.length_a   1.000
_cell.length_b   1.000
_cell.length_c   1.000
_cell.angle_alpha   90.00
_cell.angle_beta   90.00
_cell.angle_gamma   90.00
#
_symmetry.space_group_name_H-M   'P 1'
#
loop_
_entity.id
_entity.type
_entity.pdbx_description
1 polymer ?
#
loop_
_entity_poly.entity_id
_entity_poly.type
_entity_poly.pdbx_seq_one_letter_code
_entity_poly.pdbx_strand_id
1 'polypeptide(L)'
;MMSMCFWSNSHYWSSCPSPRKKSSPVVIRVAYFKKVNWVGFNFCKYHAEAVKIFRTLPANDRFFYEIKLNCYAAFNVWCIDGKHFEKLISELNNYVDIGLEFIISTPDQVPELFQALNLTFYERSVQC
;
A
#
# COMPACT_ATOMS: atom_id res chain seq x y z
N MET A 1 12.62 14.09 5.19
CA MET A 1 11.40 14.03 4.36
C MET A 1 11.14 12.56 4.01
N MET A 2 9.96 12.00 4.30
CA MET A 2 9.62 10.63 3.89
C MET A 2 9.55 10.62 2.37
N SER A 3 10.50 9.96 1.71
CA SER A 3 10.56 9.91 0.25
C SER A 3 9.44 8.98 -0.23
N MET A 4 8.29 9.54 -0.58
CA MET A 4 7.22 8.82 -1.29
C MET A 4 7.57 8.63 -2.78
N CYS A 5 8.78 9.03 -3.20
CA CYS A 5 9.31 8.87 -4.55
C CYS A 5 9.34 7.40 -5.02
N PHE A 6 9.22 6.43 -4.12
CA PHE A 6 9.06 5.00 -4.46
C PHE A 6 7.90 4.72 -5.41
N TRP A 7 6.86 5.56 -5.43
CA TRP A 7 5.65 5.30 -6.21
C TRP A 7 5.60 6.05 -7.54
N SER A 8 6.47 7.04 -7.75
CA SER A 8 6.40 7.92 -8.92
C SER A 8 7.62 7.87 -9.84
N ASN A 9 8.74 7.20 -9.50
CA ASN A 9 9.90 7.06 -10.42
C ASN A 9 10.78 5.80 -10.19
N SER A 10 11.14 5.17 -11.31
CA SER A 10 12.09 4.07 -11.65
C SER A 10 12.34 2.88 -10.69
N HIS A 11 12.24 1.66 -11.24
CA HIS A 11 12.71 0.36 -10.71
C HIS A 11 12.21 -0.05 -9.32
N TYR A 12 10.92 0.10 -9.04
CA TYR A 12 10.33 -0.51 -7.84
C TYR A 12 9.89 -1.95 -8.11
N TRP A 13 9.97 -2.77 -7.06
CA TRP A 13 9.48 -4.14 -7.08
C TRP A 13 8.08 -4.16 -6.51
N SER A 14 7.18 -4.87 -7.18
CA SER A 14 5.81 -5.07 -6.74
C SER A 14 5.53 -6.55 -6.54
N SER A 15 4.66 -6.89 -5.59
CA SER A 15 4.12 -8.24 -5.49
C SER A 15 2.91 -8.41 -6.41
N CYS A 16 2.78 -9.57 -7.05
CA CYS A 16 1.49 -10.06 -7.54
C CYS A 16 1.01 -11.10 -6.55
N PRO A 17 -0.29 -11.13 -6.22
CA PRO A 17 -0.85 -12.33 -5.63
C PRO A 17 -0.61 -13.52 -6.59
N SER A 18 -0.29 -14.69 -6.01
CA SER A 18 -0.36 -15.98 -6.72
C SER A 18 -1.72 -16.11 -7.41
N PRO A 19 -1.88 -16.91 -8.48
CA PRO A 19 -2.96 -16.80 -9.47
C PRO A 19 -4.34 -17.12 -8.87
N ARG A 20 -4.89 -16.17 -8.11
CA ARG A 20 -6.25 -16.11 -7.63
C ARG A 20 -6.76 -14.69 -7.89
N LYS A 21 -7.49 -14.63 -9.00
CA LYS A 21 -8.58 -13.72 -9.37
C LYS A 21 -8.20 -12.39 -10.00
N LYS A 22 -8.57 -12.32 -11.29
CA LYS A 22 -9.37 -11.28 -11.98
C LYS A 22 -9.16 -9.83 -11.51
N SER A 23 -8.79 -8.97 -12.45
CA SER A 23 -8.70 -7.51 -12.34
C SER A 23 -9.53 -6.91 -11.20
N SER A 24 -8.90 -6.63 -10.07
CA SER A 24 -9.57 -5.89 -8.99
C SER A 24 -9.88 -4.48 -9.49
N PRO A 25 -11.12 -3.98 -9.33
CA PRO A 25 -11.48 -2.63 -9.76
C PRO A 25 -10.80 -1.53 -8.93
N VAL A 26 -10.34 -1.85 -7.72
CA VAL A 26 -9.53 -0.95 -6.89
C VAL A 26 -8.22 -1.63 -6.51
N VAL A 27 -7.11 -0.95 -6.75
CA VAL A 27 -5.78 -1.38 -6.30
C VAL A 27 -5.31 -0.43 -5.20
N ILE A 28 -4.94 -1.01 -4.06
CA ILE A 28 -4.29 -0.30 -2.96
C ILE A 28 -2.82 -0.72 -2.95
N ARG A 29 -1.92 0.26 -3.10
CA ARG A 29 -0.48 0.01 -3.04
C ARG A 29 0.02 0.18 -1.62
N VAL A 30 0.75 -0.80 -1.11
CA VAL A 30 1.19 -0.88 0.27
C VAL A 30 2.70 -0.76 0.34
N ALA A 31 3.23 0.16 1.13
CA ALA A 31 4.68 0.33 1.30
C ALA A 31 5.04 0.51 2.77
N TYR A 32 6.22 0.00 3.14
CA TYR A 32 6.72 0.10 4.51
C TYR A 32 7.77 1.20 4.66
N PHE A 33 7.60 2.04 5.68
CA PHE A 33 8.50 3.12 6.03
C PHE A 33 9.36 2.73 7.25
N LYS A 34 10.44 1.97 6.99
CA LYS A 34 11.33 1.39 8.03
C LYS A 34 11.81 2.38 9.09
N LYS A 35 12.11 3.64 8.70
CA LYS A 35 12.63 4.66 9.64
C LYS A 35 11.65 5.04 10.75
N VAL A 36 10.35 4.86 10.53
CA VAL A 36 9.29 5.27 11.47
C VAL A 36 8.36 4.12 11.84
N ASN A 37 8.65 2.90 11.39
CA ASN A 37 7.80 1.71 11.56
C ASN A 37 6.34 1.93 11.12
N TRP A 38 6.12 2.70 10.06
CA TRP A 38 4.78 2.97 9.54
C TRP A 38 4.56 2.25 8.21
N VAL A 39 3.29 1.96 7.90
CA VAL A 39 2.88 1.37 6.63
C VAL A 39 1.97 2.35 5.91
N GLY A 40 2.30 2.68 4.67
CA GLY A 40 1.51 3.53 3.78
C GLY A 40 0.64 2.72 2.84
N PHE A 41 -0.59 3.17 2.64
CA PHE A 41 -1.61 2.60 1.77
C PHE A 41 -2.05 3.67 0.77
N ASN A 42 -1.54 3.59 -0.46
CA ASN A 42 -1.98 4.42 -1.58
C ASN A 42 -3.29 3.90 -2.14
N PHE A 43 -4.30 4.75 -2.19
CA PHE A 43 -5.54 4.42 -2.89
C PHE A 43 -5.47 4.94 -4.33
N CYS A 44 -5.26 4.03 -5.30
CA CYS A 44 -5.29 4.40 -6.73
C CYS A 44 -6.70 4.82 -7.18
N LYS A 45 -7.73 4.41 -6.44
CA LYS A 45 -9.12 4.83 -6.59
C LYS A 45 -9.78 4.86 -5.22
N TYR A 46 -10.67 5.84 -5.01
CA TYR A 46 -11.41 5.96 -3.75
C TYR A 46 -12.30 4.73 -3.52
N HIS A 47 -12.26 4.20 -2.30
CA HIS A 47 -13.10 3.09 -1.86
C HIS A 47 -13.60 3.33 -0.44
N ALA A 48 -14.89 3.64 -0.29
CA ALA A 48 -15.46 4.15 0.95
C ALA A 48 -15.33 3.17 2.14
N GLU A 49 -15.63 1.88 1.94
CA GLU A 49 -15.60 0.90 3.04
C GLU A 49 -14.19 0.65 3.55
N ALA A 50 -13.23 0.42 2.64
CA ALA A 50 -11.81 0.40 2.97
C ALA A 50 -11.35 1.61 3.78
N VAL A 51 -11.73 2.84 3.39
CA VAL A 51 -11.39 4.05 4.16
C VAL A 51 -11.99 4.04 5.58
N LYS A 52 -13.17 3.46 5.78
CA LYS A 52 -13.77 3.33 7.13
C LYS A 52 -12.89 2.50 8.05
N ILE A 53 -12.22 1.45 7.55
CA ILE A 53 -11.30 0.64 8.34
C ILE A 53 -10.20 1.50 8.98
N PHE A 54 -9.51 2.32 8.17
CA PHE A 54 -8.50 3.24 8.68
C PHE A 54 -9.09 4.24 9.68
N ARG A 55 -10.34 4.67 9.44
CA ARG A 55 -11.08 5.55 10.34
C ARG A 55 -11.50 4.90 11.68
N THR A 56 -11.34 3.60 11.86
CA THR A 56 -11.54 2.96 13.18
C THR A 56 -10.30 3.04 14.10
N LEU A 57 -9.11 3.25 13.54
CA LEU A 57 -7.86 3.28 14.31
C LEU A 57 -7.73 4.55 15.18
N PRO A 58 -7.00 4.52 16.31
CA PRO A 58 -6.72 5.71 17.09
C PRO A 58 -6.05 6.81 16.25
N ALA A 59 -6.37 8.09 16.52
CA ALA A 59 -5.84 9.21 15.75
C ALA A 59 -4.30 9.31 15.77
N ASN A 60 -3.65 8.85 16.85
CA ASN A 60 -2.19 8.84 16.98
C ASN A 60 -1.53 7.69 16.21
N ASP A 61 -2.31 6.67 15.83
CA ASP A 61 -1.82 5.47 15.15
C ASP A 61 -2.09 5.49 13.64
N ARG A 62 -2.65 6.60 13.14
CA ARG A 62 -2.95 6.80 11.73
C ARG A 62 -2.66 8.23 11.30
N PHE A 63 -2.39 8.41 10.03
CA PHE A 63 -2.22 9.72 9.41
C PHE A 63 -2.73 9.65 7.98
N PHE A 64 -3.40 10.70 7.53
CA PHE A 64 -3.79 10.84 6.14
C PHE A 64 -2.93 11.92 5.49
N TYR A 65 -2.33 11.56 4.36
CA TYR A 65 -1.52 12.44 3.56
C TYR A 65 -2.12 12.58 2.17
N GLU A 66 -2.36 13.83 1.77
CA GLU A 66 -2.83 14.18 0.43
C GLU A 66 -1.84 15.16 -0.21
N ILE A 67 -1.36 14.83 -1.41
CA ILE A 67 -0.71 15.79 -2.30
C ILE A 67 -1.62 15.97 -3.51
N LYS A 68 -2.06 17.19 -3.77
CA LYS A 68 -2.68 17.54 -5.06
C LYS A 68 -1.57 17.72 -6.08
N LEU A 69 -1.50 16.82 -7.06
CA LEU A 69 -0.54 16.91 -8.16
C LEU A 69 -1.00 17.96 -9.18
N ASN A 70 -2.31 18.04 -9.41
CA ASN A 70 -2.98 19.08 -10.19
C ASN A 70 -4.50 19.08 -9.84
N CYS A 71 -5.31 19.84 -10.59
CA CYS A 71 -6.76 19.92 -10.37
C CYS A 71 -7.53 18.62 -10.69
N TYR A 72 -6.91 17.67 -11.39
CA TYR A 72 -7.51 16.39 -11.79
C TYR A 72 -6.93 15.18 -11.05
N ALA A 73 -5.77 15.33 -10.42
CA ALA A 73 -5.04 14.23 -9.79
C ALA A 73 -4.57 14.60 -8.38
N ALA A 74 -4.96 13.76 -7.43
CA ALA A 74 -4.46 13.78 -6.06
C ALA A 74 -3.84 12.44 -5.71
N PHE A 75 -2.76 12.51 -4.97
CA PHE A 75 -2.05 11.38 -4.43
C PHE A 75 -2.45 11.24 -2.96
N ASN A 76 -3.16 10.15 -2.65
CA ASN A 76 -3.82 9.94 -1.36
C ASN A 76 -3.23 8.73 -0.66
N VAL A 77 -2.78 8.93 0.58
CA VAL A 77 -2.11 7.90 1.36
C VAL A 77 -2.64 7.88 2.77
N TRP A 78 -3.07 6.70 3.20
CA TRP A 78 -3.23 6.43 4.63
C TRP A 78 -1.94 5.79 5.15
N CYS A 79 -1.34 6.41 6.15
CA CYS A 79 -0.25 5.80 6.91
C CYS A 79 -0.78 5.31 8.24
N ILE A 80 -0.32 4.16 8.69
CA ILE A 80 -0.64 3.58 9.99
C ILE A 80 0.64 3.12 10.69
N ASP A 81 0.57 2.99 12.01
CA ASP A 81 1.60 2.27 12.76
C ASP A 81 1.63 0.79 12.35
N GLY A 82 2.84 0.24 12.18
CA GLY A 82 3.06 -1.15 11.77
C GLY A 82 2.39 -2.19 12.68
N LYS A 83 2.13 -1.87 13.96
CA LYS A 83 1.42 -2.77 14.89
C LYS A 83 -0.01 -3.11 14.44
N HIS A 84 -0.62 -2.26 13.61
CA HIS A 84 -1.99 -2.48 13.10
C HIS A 84 -2.03 -3.21 11.75
N PHE A 85 -0.87 -3.46 11.15
CA PHE A 85 -0.75 -3.95 9.77
C PHE A 85 -1.52 -5.26 9.54
N GLU A 86 -1.27 -6.29 10.34
CA GLU A 86 -1.87 -7.62 10.15
C GLU A 86 -3.39 -7.58 10.19
N LYS A 87 -3.94 -6.87 11.19
CA LYS A 87 -5.38 -6.67 11.33
C LYS A 87 -5.97 -5.96 10.11
N LEU A 88 -5.32 -4.88 9.67
CA LEU A 88 -5.81 -4.08 8.55
C LEU A 88 -5.78 -4.86 7.22
N ILE A 89 -4.73 -5.65 6.99
CA ILE A 89 -4.62 -6.52 5.80
C ILE A 89 -5.70 -7.61 5.83
N SER A 90 -5.94 -8.23 6.99
CA SER A 90 -7.01 -9.20 7.15
C SER A 90 -8.39 -8.60 6.83
N GLU A 91 -8.67 -7.39 7.32
CA GLU A 91 -9.93 -6.70 7.04
C GLU A 91 -10.07 -6.31 5.56
N LEU A 92 -9.00 -5.82 4.93
CA LEU A 92 -9.00 -5.47 3.50
C LEU A 92 -9.17 -6.69 2.58
N ASN A 93 -8.62 -7.84 2.96
CA ASN A 93 -8.76 -9.09 2.19
C ASN A 93 -10.20 -9.64 2.16
N ASN A 94 -11.10 -9.15 3.01
CA ASN A 94 -12.52 -9.50 2.97
C ASN A 94 -13.25 -8.87 1.77
N TYR A 95 -12.66 -7.86 1.13
CA TYR A 95 -13.23 -7.17 -0.03
C TYR A 95 -12.73 -7.79 -1.33
N VAL A 96 -13.63 -8.47 -2.05
CA VAL A 96 -13.31 -9.18 -3.30
C VAL A 96 -12.91 -8.24 -4.45
N ASP A 97 -13.23 -6.96 -4.33
CA ASP A 97 -13.00 -5.92 -5.32
C ASP A 97 -11.75 -5.07 -5.04
N ILE A 98 -11.04 -5.37 -3.94
CA ILE A 98 -9.77 -4.75 -3.57
C ILE A 98 -8.62 -5.69 -3.93
N GLY A 99 -7.64 -5.16 -4.65
CA GLY A 99 -6.35 -5.77 -4.86
C GLY A 99 -5.29 -5.05 -4.02
N LEU A 100 -4.44 -5.82 -3.35
CA LEU A 100 -3.29 -5.28 -2.60
C LEU A 100 -2.01 -5.51 -3.41
N GLU A 101 -1.24 -4.44 -3.61
CA GLU A 101 0.06 -4.48 -4.28
C GLU A 101 1.12 -4.01 -3.29
N PHE A 102 2.01 -4.90 -2.83
CA PHE A 102 3.08 -4.54 -1.93
C PHE A 102 4.28 -4.03 -2.72
N ILE A 103 4.84 -2.88 -2.31
CA ILE A 103 5.93 -2.19 -2.99
C ILE A 103 7.17 -2.18 -2.09
N ILE A 104 8.30 -2.58 -2.67
CA ILE A 104 9.62 -2.50 -2.06
C ILE A 104 10.62 -1.90 -3.06
N SER A 105 11.69 -1.28 -2.56
CA SER A 105 12.76 -0.76 -3.40
C SER A 105 13.78 -1.81 -3.81
N THR A 106 14.05 -2.78 -2.94
CA THR A 106 15.07 -3.82 -3.15
C THR A 106 14.60 -5.14 -2.56
N PRO A 107 14.71 -6.28 -3.28
CA PRO A 107 14.30 -7.61 -2.79
C PRO A 107 14.99 -8.03 -1.49
N ASP A 108 16.26 -7.66 -1.31
CA ASP A 108 17.02 -8.02 -0.09
C ASP A 108 16.56 -7.24 1.16
N GLN A 109 15.59 -6.33 1.02
CA GLN A 109 15.06 -5.51 2.10
C GLN A 109 13.55 -5.68 2.28
N VAL A 110 13.00 -6.87 1.96
CA VAL A 110 11.60 -7.18 2.29
C VAL A 110 11.38 -6.99 3.80
N PRO A 111 10.49 -6.07 4.21
CA PRO A 111 10.18 -5.83 5.61
C PRO A 111 9.67 -7.10 6.30
N GLU A 112 10.04 -7.32 7.56
CA GLU A 112 9.58 -8.47 8.35
C GLU A 112 8.05 -8.61 8.35
N LEU A 113 7.33 -7.49 8.46
CA LEU A 113 5.87 -7.43 8.35
C LEU A 113 5.33 -8.04 7.05
N PHE A 114 6.08 -7.95 5.94
CA PHE A 114 5.67 -8.50 4.65
C PHE A 114 6.11 -9.96 4.46
N GLN A 115 7.13 -10.43 5.19
CA GLN A 115 7.64 -11.80 5.07
C GLN A 115 6.59 -12.84 5.47
N ALA A 116 5.79 -12.54 6.49
CA ALA A 116 4.70 -13.41 6.95
C ALA A 116 3.63 -13.68 5.87
N LEU A 117 3.55 -12.84 4.84
CA LEU A 117 2.55 -12.94 3.77
C LEU A 117 2.99 -13.88 2.62
N ASN A 118 4.20 -14.45 2.66
CA ASN A 118 4.73 -15.33 1.61
C ASN A 118 4.60 -14.74 0.19
N LEU A 119 4.92 -13.45 0.05
CA LEU A 119 4.77 -12.71 -1.20
C LEU A 119 5.94 -12.99 -2.15
N THR A 120 5.63 -13.08 -3.44
CA THR A 120 6.64 -13.10 -4.51
C THR A 120 6.73 -11.71 -5.13
N PHE A 121 7.90 -11.08 -5.04
CA PHE A 121 8.17 -9.77 -5.62
C PHE A 121 8.84 -9.89 -6.99
N TYR A 122 8.47 -9.02 -7.92
CA TYR A 122 9.12 -8.88 -9.23
C TYR A 122 9.32 -7.41 -9.56
N GLU A 123 10.31 -7.12 -10.39
CA GLU A 123 10.58 -5.77 -10.85
C GLU A 123 9.46 -5.32 -11.79
N ARG A 124 8.90 -4.13 -11.53
CA ARG A 124 7.89 -3.58 -12.43
C ARG A 124 8.59 -2.77 -13.51
N SER A 125 8.69 -3.33 -14.71
CA SER A 125 9.11 -2.58 -15.88
C SER A 125 8.03 -1.56 -16.24
N VAL A 126 8.41 -0.27 -16.27
CA VAL A 126 7.54 0.79 -16.77
C VAL A 126 7.54 0.64 -18.30
N GLN A 127 6.55 -0.04 -18.87
CA GLN A 127 6.20 0.20 -20.26
C GLN A 127 5.53 1.57 -20.30
N CYS A 128 6.30 2.58 -20.69
CA CYS A 128 5.80 3.91 -21.04
C CYS A 128 4.75 3.81 -22.16
#